data_AF-A0A5B0PUE8-F1
#
_entry.id   AF-A0A5B0PUE8-F1
#
_cell.length_a   1.000
_cell.length_b   1.000
_cell.length_c   1.000
_cell.angle_alpha   90.00
_cell.angle_beta   90.00
_cell.angle_gamma   90.00
#
_symmetry.space_group_name_H-M   'P 1'
#
loop_
_entity.id
_entity.type
_entity.pdbx_description
1 polymer ?
#
loop_
_entity_poly.entity_id
_entity_poly.type
_entity_poly.pdbx_seq_one_letter_code
_entity_poly.pdbx_strand_id
1 'polypeptide(L)'
;MSEAAAYKFNVAMTCSGCSGAVERALKKQEGVSKIDISLETQTVLVHAHPPATFDIVREKIAKTGKTINSIDDSRFGREVVERESFFQFPQKIGESSY
;
A
#
# COMPACT_ATOMS: atom_id res chain seq x y z
N MET A 1 -5.73 19.55 -11.70
CA MET A 1 -4.59 18.61 -11.72
C MET A 1 -4.49 18.03 -10.33
N SER A 2 -4.99 16.81 -10.13
CA SER A 2 -5.03 16.16 -8.81
C SER A 2 -3.69 15.46 -8.60
N GLU A 3 -2.86 16.01 -7.72
CA GLU A 3 -1.54 15.44 -7.41
C GLU A 3 -1.73 14.20 -6.52
N ALA A 4 -1.49 13.01 -7.08
CA ALA A 4 -1.54 11.77 -6.30
C ALA A 4 -0.20 11.58 -5.58
N ALA A 5 -0.26 11.36 -4.27
CA ALA A 5 0.86 11.02 -3.41
C ALA A 5 0.77 9.55 -2.98
N ALA A 6 1.92 8.90 -2.81
CA ALA A 6 2.02 7.57 -2.26
C ALA A 6 2.59 7.65 -0.83
N TYR A 7 1.98 6.93 0.10
CA TYR A 7 2.40 6.86 1.50
C TYR A 7 2.67 5.41 1.88
N LYS A 8 3.78 5.15 2.56
CA LYS A 8 4.13 3.81 3.04
C LYS A 8 4.07 3.77 4.57
N PHE A 9 3.33 2.81 5.09
CA PHE A 9 3.21 2.56 6.53
C PHE A 9 3.66 1.13 6.82
N ASN A 10 4.52 0.95 7.82
CA ASN A 10 4.74 -0.35 8.42
C ASN A 10 3.76 -0.53 9.58
N VAL A 11 2.82 -1.46 9.44
CA VAL A 11 1.74 -1.68 10.39
C VAL A 11 1.81 -3.12 10.90
N ALA A 12 1.84 -3.29 12.22
CA ALA A 12 1.84 -4.60 12.84
C ALA A 12 0.50 -5.32 12.59
N MET A 13 0.52 -6.26 11.64
CA MET A 13 -0.60 -7.12 11.30
C MET A 13 -0.20 -8.57 11.60
N THR A 14 -1.00 -9.24 12.43
CA THR A 14 -0.75 -10.62 12.86
C THR A 14 -1.58 -11.65 12.09
N CYS A 15 -2.53 -11.20 11.26
CA CYS A 15 -3.50 -12.06 10.61
C CYS A 15 -4.02 -11.47 9.29
N SER A 16 -4.49 -12.33 8.38
CA SER A 16 -5.13 -11.89 7.13
C SER A 16 -6.42 -11.10 7.35
N GLY A 17 -7.14 -11.38 8.45
CA GLY A 17 -8.28 -10.54 8.87
C GLY A 17 -7.86 -9.13 9.29
N CYS A 18 -6.63 -8.98 9.81
CA CYS A 18 -6.08 -7.74 10.33
C CYS A 18 -5.70 -6.80 9.18
N SER A 19 -5.10 -7.34 8.12
CA SER A 19 -4.84 -6.58 6.89
C SER A 19 -6.13 -6.20 6.18
N GLY A 20 -7.09 -7.12 6.06
CA GLY A 20 -8.38 -6.83 5.43
C GLY A 20 -9.19 -5.75 6.16
N ALA A 21 -9.07 -5.66 7.49
CA ALA A 21 -9.69 -4.58 8.26
C ALA A 21 -9.09 -3.21 7.92
N VAL A 22 -7.76 -3.12 7.80
CA VAL A 22 -7.06 -1.89 7.42
C VAL A 22 -7.40 -1.48 5.99
N GLU A 23 -7.42 -2.44 5.05
CA GLU A 23 -7.81 -2.20 3.67
C GLU A 23 -9.23 -1.61 3.56
N ARG A 24 -10.20 -2.22 4.25
CA ARG A 24 -11.60 -1.77 4.25
C ARG A 24 -11.76 -0.39 4.89
N ALA A 25 -10.95 -0.06 5.90
CA ALA A 25 -10.97 1.25 6.53
C ALA A 25 -10.43 2.34 5.60
N LEU A 26 -9.33 2.05 4.89
CA LEU A 26 -8.69 2.97 3.95
C LEU A 26 -9.50 3.12 2.65
N LYS A 27 -10.10 2.05 2.14
CA LYS A 27 -10.92 2.09 0.93
C LYS A 27 -12.18 2.94 1.06
N LYS A 28 -12.66 3.13 2.29
CA LYS A 28 -13.78 4.04 2.61
C LYS A 28 -13.36 5.50 2.68
N GLN A 29 -12.06 5.80 2.61
CA GLN A 29 -11.58 7.17 2.69
C GLN A 29 -11.66 7.84 1.33
N GLU A 30 -12.29 9.02 1.31
CA GLU A 30 -12.34 9.86 0.12
C GLU A 30 -10.94 10.36 -0.23
N GLY A 31 -10.56 10.28 -1.50
CA GLY A 31 -9.22 10.64 -1.96
C GLY A 31 -8.25 9.46 -2.05
N VAL A 32 -8.61 8.24 -1.61
CA VAL A 32 -7.75 7.06 -1.81
C VAL A 32 -8.02 6.44 -3.19
N SER A 33 -6.97 6.34 -4.01
CA SER A 33 -7.04 5.77 -5.36
C SER A 33 -6.65 4.29 -5.38
N LYS A 34 -5.59 3.91 -4.66
CA LYS A 34 -5.06 2.54 -4.66
C LYS A 34 -4.47 2.19 -3.29
N ILE A 35 -4.60 0.93 -2.90
CA ILE A 35 -4.08 0.39 -1.64
C ILE A 35 -3.39 -0.93 -1.96
N ASP A 36 -2.13 -1.07 -1.56
CA ASP A 36 -1.35 -2.30 -1.69
C ASP A 36 -0.89 -2.73 -0.30
N ILE A 37 -1.30 -3.93 0.14
CA ILE A 37 -0.97 -4.44 1.48
C ILE A 37 -0.17 -5.74 1.35
N SER A 38 0.97 -5.78 2.03
CA SER A 38 1.80 -6.98 2.13
C SER A 38 1.86 -7.43 3.58
N LEU A 39 1.30 -8.62 3.85
CA LEU A 39 1.37 -9.26 5.17
C LEU A 39 2.78 -9.75 5.50
N GLU A 40 3.50 -10.25 4.48
CA GLU A 40 4.87 -10.76 4.64
C GLU A 40 5.83 -9.68 5.14
N THR A 41 5.72 -8.48 4.58
CA THR A 41 6.57 -7.34 4.93
C THR A 41 5.91 -6.37 5.92
N GLN A 42 4.70 -6.70 6.38
CA GLN A 42 3.88 -5.85 7.25
C GLN A 42 3.77 -4.40 6.75
N THR A 43 3.68 -4.24 5.44
CA THR A 43 3.75 -2.95 4.75
C THR A 43 2.40 -2.62 4.11
N VAL A 44 1.96 -1.37 4.25
CA VAL A 44 0.76 -0.80 3.68
C VAL A 44 1.16 0.39 2.83
N LEU A 45 0.94 0.30 1.52
CA LEU A 45 1.14 1.37 0.55
C LEU A 45 -0.22 1.96 0.19
N VAL A 46 -0.34 3.28 0.29
CA VAL A 46 -1.58 4.01 0.04
C VAL A 46 -1.31 5.09 -0.99
N HIS A 47 -1.97 5.00 -2.13
CA HIS A 47 -2.01 6.06 -3.13
C HIS A 47 -3.25 6.92 -2.89
N ALA A 48 -3.03 8.18 -2.58
CA ALA A 48 -4.08 9.13 -2.23
C ALA A 48 -3.88 10.47 -2.93
N HIS A 49 -4.97 11.17 -3.19
CA HIS A 49 -5.02 12.50 -3.78
C HIS A 49 -5.82 13.44 -2.86
N PRO A 50 -5.65 14.77 -2.99
CA PRO A 50 -6.43 15.73 -2.21
C PRO A 50 -7.93 15.44 -2.30
N PRO A 51 -8.66 15.36 -1.17
CA PRO A 51 -8.30 15.86 0.16
C PRO A 51 -7.57 14.88 1.09
N ALA A 52 -7.28 13.64 0.67
CA ALA A 52 -6.60 12.65 1.51
C ALA A 52 -5.09 12.97 1.64
N THR A 53 -4.75 13.68 2.71
CA THR A 53 -3.38 13.94 3.12
C THR A 53 -2.83 12.83 3.99
N PHE A 54 -1.51 12.82 4.14
CA PHE A 54 -0.77 11.92 5.03
C PHE A 54 -1.39 11.82 6.44
N ASP A 55 -1.72 12.96 7.06
CA ASP A 55 -2.29 13.00 8.42
C ASP A 55 -3.64 12.29 8.50
N ILE A 56 -4.49 12.51 7.50
CA ILE A 56 -5.81 11.90 7.39
C ILE A 56 -5.70 10.38 7.24
N VAL A 57 -4.77 9.90 6.41
CA VAL A 57 -4.52 8.47 6.20
C VAL A 57 -3.96 7.85 7.48
N ARG A 58 -2.97 8.49 8.11
CA ARG A 58 -2.39 8.05 9.38
C ARG A 58 -3.46 7.94 10.47
N GLU A 59 -4.33 8.93 10.60
CA GLU A 59 -5.41 8.94 11.59
C GLU A 59 -6.40 7.79 11.36
N LYS A 60 -6.74 7.50 10.10
CA LYS A 60 -7.58 6.33 9.76
C LYS A 60 -6.94 5.02 10.16
N ILE A 61 -5.64 4.85 9.92
CA ILE A 61 -4.91 3.64 10.34
C ILE A 61 -4.88 3.57 11.87
N ALA A 62 -4.60 4.66 12.57
CA ALA A 62 -4.62 4.70 14.04
C ALA A 62 -6.00 4.32 14.62
N LYS A 63 -7.10 4.75 13.98
CA LYS A 63 -8.47 4.38 14.35
C LYS A 63 -8.77 2.89 14.21
N THR A 64 -7.98 2.14 13.43
CA THR A 64 -8.11 0.66 13.38
C THR A 64 -7.49 -0.05 14.59
N GLY A 65 -6.82 0.69 15.47
CA GLY A 65 -6.18 0.13 16.68
C GLY A 65 -4.92 -0.68 16.38
N LYS A 66 -4.29 -0.45 15.22
CA LYS A 66 -3.06 -1.13 14.82
C LYS A 66 -1.83 -0.27 15.10
N THR A 67 -0.76 -0.91 15.55
CA THR A 67 0.53 -0.23 15.80
C THR A 67 1.22 0.09 14.48
N ILE A 68 1.63 1.34 14.32
CA ILE A 68 2.42 1.81 13.17
C ILE A 68 3.88 1.88 13.64
N ASN A 69 4.75 1.03 13.09
CA ASN A 69 6.15 0.95 13.51
C ASN A 69 7.03 1.97 12.76
N SER A 70 6.76 2.14 11.46
CA SER A 70 7.53 3.03 10.59
C SER A 70 6.61 3.75 9.63
N ILE A 71 6.97 4.99 9.30
CA ILE A 71 6.19 5.81 8.38
C ILE A 71 7.14 6.45 7.38
N ASP A 72 6.84 6.26 6.10
CA ASP A 72 7.55 6.87 4.99
C ASP A 72 6.57 7.81 4.25
N ASP A 73 6.76 9.11 4.45
CA ASP A 73 6.12 10.18 3.65
C ASP A 73 7.02 10.53 2.47
N SER A 74 7.45 9.53 1.70
CA SER A 74 8.08 9.81 0.42
C SER A 74 6.98 10.36 -0.50
N ARG A 75 6.81 11.68 -0.46
CA ARG A 75 6.09 12.44 -1.48
C ARG A 75 6.79 12.19 -2.80
N PHE A 76 6.43 11.07 -3.43
CA PHE A 76 6.85 10.72 -4.77
C PHE A 76 6.06 11.60 -5.74
N GLY A 77 6.28 12.91 -5.61
CA GLY A 77 5.85 13.90 -6.56
C GLY A 77 6.66 13.68 -7.82
N ARG A 78 5.98 13.12 -8.82
CA ARG A 78 6.39 12.79 -10.20
C ARG A 78 6.94 11.36 -10.37
N GLU A 79 6.22 10.62 -11.23
CA GLU A 79 6.62 9.37 -11.88
C GLU A 79 6.42 8.06 -11.10
N VAL A 80 5.18 7.71 -10.74
CA VAL A 80 4.83 6.31 -10.38
C VAL A 80 3.46 5.89 -10.91
N VAL A 81 3.17 6.20 -12.18
CA VAL A 81 2.04 5.59 -12.91
C VAL A 81 2.52 5.10 -14.28
N GLU A 82 3.68 4.45 -14.33
CA GLU A 82 4.11 3.71 -15.53
C GLU A 82 5.25 2.78 -15.16
N ARG A 83 4.91 1.64 -14.55
CA ARG A 83 5.66 0.38 -14.64
C ARG A 83 4.88 -0.76 -13.97
N GLU A 84 3.63 -0.95 -14.41
CA GLU A 84 3.08 -2.31 -14.55
C GLU A 84 3.91 -3.03 -15.63
N SER A 85 5.15 -3.45 -15.34
CA SER A 85 6.02 -4.23 -16.26
C SER A 85 7.33 -4.66 -15.57
N PHE A 86 7.29 -5.38 -14.44
CA PHE A 86 8.48 -6.16 -14.06
C PHE A 86 8.19 -7.48 -13.35
N PHE A 87 6.99 -7.69 -12.81
CA PHE A 87 6.54 -9.01 -12.38
C PHE A 87 5.81 -9.76 -13.51
N GLN A 88 6.42 -9.80 -14.70
CA GLN A 88 5.98 -10.73 -15.75
C GLN A 88 6.53 -12.12 -15.41
N PHE A 89 5.63 -12.95 -14.89
CA PHE A 89 5.52 -14.40 -15.09
C PHE A 89 6.69 -15.34 -14.68
N PRO A 90 6.40 -16.34 -13.83
CA PRO A 90 7.28 -17.49 -13.67
C PRO A 90 7.17 -18.40 -14.91
N GLN A 91 8.23 -18.53 -15.70
CA GLN A 91 8.40 -19.70 -16.57
C GLN A 91 8.99 -20.84 -15.75
N LYS A 92 8.09 -21.69 -15.26
CA LYS A 92 8.35 -23.09 -14.93
C LYS A 92 8.86 -23.85 -16.17
N ILE A 93 9.47 -25.00 -15.89
CA ILE A 93 9.87 -26.14 -16.76
C ILE A 93 11.24 -25.94 -17.42
N GLY A 94 12.28 -26.74 -17.16
CA GLY A 94 12.29 -28.16 -16.84
C GLY A 94 12.34 -28.95 -18.14
N GLU A 95 13.56 -29.23 -18.61
CA GLU A 95 13.96 -30.32 -19.53
C GLU A 95 15.49 -30.21 -19.64
N SER A 96 16.26 -31.11 -19.03
CA SER A 96 16.57 -32.46 -19.51
C SER A 96 17.54 -32.43 -20.69
N SER A 97 18.71 -33.05 -20.47
CA SER A 97 19.44 -33.90 -21.41
C SER A 97 19.70 -33.36 -22.82
N TYR A 98 20.96 -33.10 -23.16
CA TYR A 98 21.88 -34.06 -23.79
C TYR A 98 23.24 -33.40 -24.02
#